data_AF-A0A2V9H4Z0-F1
#
_entry.id   AF-A0A2V9H4Z0-F1
#
_cell.length_a   1.000
_cell.length_b   1.000
_cell.length_c   1.000
_cell.angle_alpha   90.00
_cell.angle_beta   90.00
_cell.angle_gamma   90.00
#
_symmetry.space_group_name_H-M   'P 1'
#
loop_
_entity.id
_entity.type
_entity.pdbx_description
1 polymer ?
#
loop_
_entity_poly.entity_id
_entity_poly.type
_entity_poly.pdbx_seq_one_letter_code
_entity_poly.pdbx_strand_id
1 'polypeptide(L)'
;MFLPDMHTTKRWQGRAEGRRLGAMAGTISSGSRSEKNGWLRVLGVDPAATGPTGYGIVESDGRRCRMLHYGALKVAAKRQKECAGAALQDVHARVCGLIEEFSPDALAVESVFIALNMRTALRLAEMRGVILLAAAQHGVLVYSYAPREVKARVAGHGHAGKRQMQLMVRALLSMNETPEPSDAADALAVALCHVQTEQTQRRFGLAGQNVPAKPRAHRTRMGSPGLPNEIQPGGATRGGLPRIVSTR
;
A
#
# COMPACT_ATOMS: atom_id res chain seq x y z
N MET A 1 -19.29 27.31 -31.89
CA MET A 1 -18.50 27.57 -30.67
C MET A 1 -18.80 26.42 -29.71
N PHE A 2 -18.11 25.30 -29.88
CA PHE A 2 -18.35 24.05 -29.15
C PHE A 2 -17.34 23.96 -28.01
N LEU A 3 -17.84 23.93 -26.77
CA LEU A 3 -17.12 23.40 -25.62
C LEU A 3 -17.05 21.87 -25.75
N PRO A 4 -15.91 21.23 -25.47
CA PRO A 4 -15.90 19.86 -25.00
C PRO A 4 -15.81 19.85 -23.48
N ASP A 5 -16.93 19.48 -22.86
CA ASP A 5 -16.96 18.74 -21.60
C ASP A 5 -16.27 17.38 -21.81
N MET A 6 -15.69 16.79 -20.76
CA MET A 6 -15.53 15.34 -20.51
C MET A 6 -14.44 15.10 -19.43
N HIS A 7 -14.91 14.96 -18.19
CA HIS A 7 -14.22 14.34 -17.07
C HIS A 7 -13.44 13.06 -17.50
N THR A 8 -12.11 13.08 -17.38
CA THR A 8 -11.28 11.88 -17.54
C THR A 8 -10.72 11.45 -16.19
N THR A 9 -11.56 10.84 -15.36
CA THR A 9 -11.08 9.85 -14.38
C THR A 9 -10.65 8.62 -15.18
N LYS A 10 -9.36 8.49 -15.49
CA LYS A 10 -8.84 7.28 -16.11
C LYS A 10 -9.05 6.12 -15.14
N ARG A 11 -10.06 5.30 -15.42
CA ARG A 11 -10.27 3.99 -14.80
C ARG A 11 -9.00 3.19 -15.03
N TRP A 12 -8.23 2.98 -13.97
CA TRP A 12 -7.07 2.10 -14.01
C TRP A 12 -7.52 0.68 -14.41
N GLN A 13 -7.17 0.30 -15.64
CA GLN A 13 -7.34 -1.05 -16.19
C GLN A 13 -5.95 -1.68 -16.16
N GLY A 14 -5.64 -2.42 -15.09
CA GLY A 14 -4.34 -3.06 -14.91
C GLY A 14 -3.94 -3.83 -16.17
N ARG A 15 -2.72 -3.57 -16.67
CA ARG A 15 -2.19 -4.22 -17.86
C ARG A 15 -1.68 -5.61 -17.48
N ALA A 16 -2.59 -6.58 -17.36
CA ALA A 16 -2.25 -7.99 -17.30
C ALA A 16 -2.13 -8.52 -18.74
N GLU A 17 -0.94 -8.43 -19.34
CA GLU A 17 -0.68 -9.08 -20.62
C GLU A 17 0.62 -9.90 -20.52
N GLY A 18 0.44 -11.22 -20.67
CA GLY A 18 1.41 -12.24 -20.31
C GLY A 18 2.72 -12.16 -21.07
N ARG A 19 3.83 -12.25 -20.33
CA ARG A 19 5.11 -12.72 -20.88
C ARG A 19 5.36 -14.14 -20.41
N ARG A 20 5.46 -15.05 -21.38
CA ARG A 20 5.96 -16.40 -21.21
C ARG A 20 7.37 -16.35 -20.60
N LEU A 21 7.60 -17.18 -19.59
CA LEU A 21 8.90 -17.38 -18.96
C LEU A 21 9.81 -18.15 -19.93
N GLY A 22 10.78 -17.45 -20.52
CA GLY A 22 11.96 -18.06 -21.12
C GLY A 22 13.03 -18.19 -20.05
N ALA A 23 13.45 -19.43 -19.76
CA ALA A 23 14.56 -19.71 -18.86
C ALA A 23 15.87 -19.19 -19.48
N MET A 24 16.58 -18.33 -18.76
CA MET A 24 18.00 -18.02 -19.01
C MET A 24 18.73 -18.04 -17.68
N ALA A 25 19.61 -19.04 -17.52
CA ALA A 25 20.59 -19.08 -16.46
C ALA A 25 21.61 -17.96 -16.71
N GLY A 26 21.65 -16.98 -15.80
CA GLY A 26 22.54 -15.83 -15.87
C GLY A 26 22.96 -15.42 -14.47
N THR A 27 24.28 -15.27 -14.32
CA THR A 27 25.03 -14.90 -13.13
C THR A 27 24.39 -13.78 -12.31
N ILE A 28 24.44 -13.92 -10.99
CA ILE A 28 23.93 -12.98 -9.99
C ILE A 28 24.76 -11.69 -10.06
N SER A 29 24.42 -10.81 -10.99
CA SER A 29 24.85 -9.42 -10.96
C SER A 29 24.01 -8.72 -9.89
N SER A 30 24.68 -8.15 -8.89
CA SER A 30 24.12 -7.27 -7.87
C SER A 30 23.16 -6.27 -8.51
N GLY A 31 21.86 -6.48 -8.28
CA GLY A 31 20.77 -5.78 -8.96
C GLY A 31 21.01 -4.28 -9.00
N SER A 32 21.07 -3.76 -10.22
CA SER A 32 21.13 -2.36 -10.59
C SER A 32 20.19 -1.53 -9.72
N ARG A 33 20.76 -0.59 -8.94
CA ARG A 33 20.05 0.66 -8.66
C ARG A 33 19.67 1.20 -10.03
N SER A 34 18.38 1.11 -10.40
CA SER A 34 17.85 2.02 -11.42
C SER A 34 18.35 3.40 -11.03
N GLU A 35 18.98 4.09 -11.96
CA GLU A 35 19.39 5.48 -11.84
C GLU A 35 18.13 6.32 -11.60
N LYS A 36 17.57 6.26 -10.37
CA LYS A 36 16.43 7.07 -9.99
C LYS A 36 16.96 8.48 -9.96
N ASN A 37 16.29 9.34 -10.72
CA ASN A 37 16.67 10.68 -11.15
C ASN A 37 16.83 11.71 -10.00
N GLY A 38 17.17 11.30 -8.77
CA GLY A 38 17.14 12.09 -7.54
C GLY A 38 15.74 12.23 -6.92
N TRP A 39 14.71 11.65 -7.55
CA TRP A 39 13.33 11.74 -7.12
C TRP A 39 12.94 10.59 -6.18
N LEU A 40 12.47 10.94 -4.98
CA LEU A 40 11.81 10.03 -4.03
C LEU A 40 10.36 9.84 -4.46
N ARG A 41 9.93 8.59 -4.66
CA ARG A 41 8.54 8.25 -4.97
C ARG A 41 7.86 7.55 -3.80
N VAL A 42 6.67 8.02 -3.44
CA VAL A 42 5.94 7.56 -2.27
C VAL A 42 4.53 7.15 -2.68
N LEU A 43 4.13 5.95 -2.28
CA LEU A 43 2.74 5.50 -2.32
C LEU A 43 2.09 5.77 -0.96
N GLY A 44 1.20 6.75 -0.89
CA GLY A 44 0.31 6.97 0.25
C GLY A 44 -0.93 6.09 0.17
N VAL A 45 -1.33 5.48 1.28
CA VAL A 45 -2.55 4.68 1.38
C VAL A 45 -3.32 5.09 2.64
N ASP A 46 -4.61 5.38 2.47
CA ASP A 46 -5.55 5.64 3.55
C ASP A 46 -6.59 4.51 3.63
N PRO A 47 -6.35 3.48 4.48
CA PRO A 47 -7.28 2.38 4.64
C PRO A 47 -8.52 2.83 5.40
N ALA A 48 -9.70 2.61 4.81
CA ALA A 48 -10.97 2.86 5.47
C ALA A 48 -11.53 1.56 6.07
N ALA A 49 -12.07 1.64 7.30
CA ALA A 49 -12.80 0.54 7.93
C ALA A 49 -14.11 0.20 7.20
N THR A 50 -14.71 1.22 6.59
CA THR A 50 -15.95 1.16 5.81
C THR A 50 -15.78 2.11 4.63
N GLY A 51 -16.05 1.64 3.41
CA GLY A 51 -15.91 2.45 2.20
C GLY A 51 -14.61 2.16 1.42
N PRO A 52 -14.26 3.03 0.46
CA PRO A 52 -13.09 2.83 -0.37
C PRO A 52 -11.78 3.11 0.39
N THR A 53 -10.71 2.41 0.03
CA THR A 53 -9.35 2.73 0.47
C THR A 53 -8.72 3.74 -0.48
N GLY A 54 -8.34 4.91 0.03
CA GLY A 54 -7.67 5.93 -0.76
C GLY A 54 -6.24 5.54 -1.11
N TYR A 55 -5.75 5.96 -2.27
CA TYR A 55 -4.34 5.86 -2.62
C TYR A 55 -3.87 7.10 -3.40
N GLY A 56 -2.58 7.42 -3.25
CA GLY A 56 -1.93 8.50 -3.96
C GLY A 56 -0.44 8.22 -4.18
N ILE A 57 0.05 8.49 -5.39
CA ILE A 57 1.46 8.41 -5.77
C ILE A 57 2.00 9.83 -5.89
N VAL A 58 2.98 10.15 -5.07
CA VAL A 58 3.67 11.44 -5.06
C VAL A 58 5.15 11.24 -5.35
N GLU A 59 5.75 12.21 -6.01
CA GLU A 59 7.17 12.20 -6.33
C GLU A 59 7.82 13.54 -5.94
N SER A 60 9.02 13.51 -5.36
CA SER A 60 9.77 14.72 -5.00
C SER A 60 11.27 14.61 -5.23
N ASP A 61 11.88 15.65 -5.80
CA ASP A 61 13.34 15.83 -5.92
C ASP A 61 13.96 16.52 -4.68
N GLY A 62 13.18 16.70 -3.61
CA GLY A 62 13.58 17.44 -2.41
C GLY A 62 13.31 18.95 -2.46
N ARG A 63 12.98 19.50 -3.64
CA ARG A 63 12.56 20.90 -3.82
C ARG A 63 11.15 20.99 -4.38
N ARG A 64 10.86 20.23 -5.44
CA ARG A 64 9.54 20.12 -6.08
C ARG A 64 8.85 18.86 -5.59
N CYS A 65 7.53 18.91 -5.58
CA CYS A 65 6.66 17.80 -5.24
C CYS A 65 5.51 17.76 -6.24
N ARG A 66 5.20 16.59 -6.79
CA ARG A 66 4.12 16.43 -7.76
C ARG A 66 3.34 15.15 -7.52
N MET A 67 2.07 15.19 -7.87
CA MET A 67 1.22 14.00 -7.94
C MET A 67 1.45 13.28 -9.28
N LEU A 68 1.61 11.96 -9.25
CA LEU A 68 1.70 11.12 -10.44
C LEU A 68 0.37 10.39 -10.73
N HIS A 69 -0.28 9.89 -9.69
CA HIS A 69 -1.55 9.18 -9.79
C HIS A 69 -2.28 9.21 -8.45
N TYR A 70 -3.61 9.15 -8.43
CA TYR A 70 -4.38 8.94 -7.21
C TYR A 70 -5.73 8.29 -7.51
N GLY A 71 -6.41 7.83 -6.48
CA GLY A 71 -7.77 7.34 -6.58
C GLY A 71 -8.25 6.63 -5.33
N ALA A 72 -9.30 5.85 -5.52
CA ALA A 72 -9.95 5.09 -4.46
C ALA A 72 -10.17 3.65 -4.91
N LEU A 73 -9.72 2.70 -4.10
CA LEU A 73 -9.95 1.28 -4.29
C LEU A 73 -11.38 0.96 -3.80
N LYS A 74 -12.33 0.93 -4.74
CA LYS A 74 -13.70 0.49 -4.48
C LYS A 74 -13.78 -1.02 -4.66
N VAL A 75 -14.06 -1.73 -3.57
CA VAL A 75 -14.39 -3.16 -3.65
C VAL A 75 -15.88 -3.29 -3.98
N ALA A 76 -16.22 -4.11 -4.97
CA ALA A 76 -17.58 -4.25 -5.47
C ALA A 76 -18.50 -4.96 -4.49
N ALA A 77 -19.71 -4.40 -4.22
CA ALA A 77 -20.71 -4.89 -3.26
C ALA A 77 -20.91 -6.42 -3.21
N LYS A 78 -20.80 -7.08 -4.37
CA LYS A 78 -20.91 -8.53 -4.51
C LYS A 78 -19.76 -9.27 -3.82
N ARG A 79 -18.52 -8.78 -3.97
CA ARG A 79 -17.30 -9.35 -3.38
C ARG A 79 -17.32 -9.30 -1.85
N GLN A 80 -17.89 -8.25 -1.23
CA GLN A 80 -18.05 -8.24 0.24
C GLN A 80 -19.07 -9.26 0.74
N LYS A 81 -20.01 -9.70 -0.11
CA LYS A 81 -21.01 -10.71 0.24
C LYS A 81 -20.53 -12.15 0.02
N GLU A 82 -19.48 -12.35 -0.79
CA GLU A 82 -18.91 -13.68 -1.05
C GLU A 82 -18.25 -14.25 0.22
N CYS A 83 -17.21 -13.57 0.72
CA CYS A 83 -16.59 -13.86 2.01
C CYS A 83 -15.72 -12.68 2.45
N ALA A 84 -15.32 -12.63 3.73
CA ALA A 84 -14.46 -11.56 4.23
C ALA A 84 -13.12 -11.46 3.46
N GLY A 85 -12.55 -12.61 3.06
CA GLY A 85 -11.28 -12.67 2.33
C GLY A 85 -11.33 -12.14 0.90
N ALA A 86 -12.49 -12.17 0.22
CA ALA A 86 -12.59 -11.73 -1.19
C ALA A 86 -12.33 -10.23 -1.35
N ALA A 87 -12.85 -9.41 -0.42
CA ALA A 87 -12.59 -7.97 -0.41
C ALA A 87 -11.11 -7.66 -0.13
N LEU A 88 -10.52 -8.39 0.82
CA LEU A 88 -9.10 -8.29 1.15
C LEU A 88 -8.21 -8.68 -0.03
N GLN A 89 -8.57 -9.73 -0.77
CA GLN A 89 -7.87 -10.16 -1.98
C GLN A 89 -7.87 -9.06 -3.06
N ASP A 90 -8.99 -8.38 -3.28
CA ASP A 90 -9.08 -7.31 -4.28
C ASP A 90 -8.19 -6.11 -3.92
N VAL A 91 -8.15 -5.76 -2.63
CA VAL A 91 -7.28 -4.69 -2.12
C VAL A 91 -5.82 -5.09 -2.26
N HIS A 92 -5.46 -6.31 -1.88
CA HIS A 92 -4.13 -6.88 -2.05
C HIS A 92 -3.65 -6.75 -3.50
N ALA A 93 -4.43 -7.30 -4.44
CA ALA A 93 -4.08 -7.32 -5.85
C ALA A 93 -3.90 -5.90 -6.43
N ARG A 94 -4.76 -4.96 -6.02
CA ARG A 94 -4.66 -3.55 -6.46
C ARG A 94 -3.44 -2.85 -5.89
N VAL A 95 -3.10 -3.07 -4.61
CA VAL A 95 -1.90 -2.49 -4.00
C VAL A 95 -0.64 -3.06 -4.65
N CYS A 96 -0.58 -4.38 -4.89
CA CYS A 96 0.50 -5.00 -5.65
C CYS A 96 0.65 -4.36 -7.04
N GLY A 97 -0.44 -4.22 -7.78
CA GLY A 97 -0.41 -3.57 -9.10
C GLY A 97 0.10 -2.12 -9.07
N LEU A 98 -0.27 -1.34 -8.05
CA LEU A 98 0.27 0.01 -7.84
C LEU A 98 1.77 0.00 -7.54
N ILE A 99 2.25 -0.96 -6.74
CA ILE A 99 3.67 -1.09 -6.42
C ILE A 99 4.47 -1.50 -7.66
N GLU A 100 3.97 -2.47 -8.44
CA GLU A 100 4.59 -2.95 -9.67
C GLU A 100 4.66 -1.83 -10.72
N GLU A 101 3.57 -1.10 -10.94
CA GLU A 101 3.51 -0.04 -11.95
C GLU A 101 4.37 1.17 -11.58
N PHE A 102 4.27 1.65 -10.35
CA PHE A 102 4.91 2.90 -9.95
C PHE A 102 6.28 2.70 -9.30
N SER A 103 6.65 1.48 -8.87
CA SER A 103 7.93 1.19 -8.21
C SER A 103 8.29 2.20 -7.10
N PRO A 104 7.40 2.44 -6.11
CA PRO A 104 7.62 3.43 -5.06
C PRO A 104 8.86 3.06 -4.21
N ASP A 105 9.57 4.08 -3.72
CA ASP A 105 10.68 3.91 -2.78
C ASP A 105 10.19 3.60 -1.37
N ALA A 106 9.02 4.13 -1.02
CA ALA A 106 8.38 3.95 0.27
C ALA A 106 6.86 3.91 0.11
N LEU A 107 6.20 3.20 1.03
CA LEU A 107 4.76 3.23 1.22
C LEU A 107 4.47 3.93 2.55
N ALA A 108 3.61 4.94 2.53
CA ALA A 108 3.16 5.66 3.72
C ALA A 108 1.69 5.31 4.01
N VAL A 109 1.37 4.98 5.26
CA VAL A 109 0.01 4.67 5.69
C VAL A 109 -0.38 5.54 6.88
N GLU A 110 -1.66 5.92 6.96
CA GLU A 110 -2.19 6.48 8.20
C GLU A 110 -2.22 5.39 9.28
N SER A 111 -1.80 5.72 10.50
CA SER A 111 -1.86 4.82 11.64
C SER A 111 -3.28 4.75 12.21
N VAL A 112 -3.66 3.59 12.73
CA VAL A 112 -4.97 3.40 13.35
C VAL A 112 -5.01 4.11 14.70
N PHE A 113 -5.75 5.21 14.83
CA PHE A 113 -6.00 5.86 16.12
C PHE A 113 -7.45 5.66 16.57
N ILE A 114 -7.60 4.95 17.69
CA ILE A 114 -8.79 4.83 18.55
C ILE A 114 -10.11 4.71 17.79
N ALA A 115 -10.43 3.50 17.34
CA ALA A 115 -11.78 3.18 16.93
C ALA A 115 -12.67 3.08 18.18
N LEU A 116 -13.68 3.96 18.28
CA LEU A 116 -14.74 3.88 19.30
C LEU A 116 -15.55 2.56 19.23
N ASN A 117 -15.43 1.83 18.11
CA ASN A 117 -16.14 0.59 17.84
C ASN A 117 -15.15 -0.53 17.48
N MET A 118 -15.15 -1.61 18.25
CA MET A 118 -14.26 -2.77 18.03
C MET A 118 -14.40 -3.38 16.64
N ARG A 119 -15.63 -3.42 16.07
CA ARG A 119 -15.88 -4.02 14.75
C ARG A 119 -15.20 -3.23 13.63
N THR A 120 -15.24 -1.90 13.71
CA THR A 120 -14.56 -1.05 12.72
C THR A 120 -13.04 -1.12 12.89
N ALA A 121 -12.57 -1.21 14.13
CA ALA A 121 -11.16 -1.42 14.45
C ALA A 121 -10.60 -2.70 13.79
N LEU A 122 -11.30 -3.82 13.95
CA LEU A 122 -10.89 -5.12 13.41
C LEU A 122 -10.83 -5.10 11.88
N ARG A 123 -11.87 -4.58 11.21
CA ARG A 123 -11.87 -4.45 9.74
C ARG A 123 -10.74 -3.58 9.22
N LEU A 124 -10.48 -2.47 9.91
CA LEU A 124 -9.37 -1.59 9.56
C LEU A 124 -8.02 -2.29 9.73
N ALA A 125 -7.86 -3.08 10.81
CA ALA A 125 -6.66 -3.87 11.04
C ALA A 125 -6.44 -4.95 9.98
N GLU A 126 -7.50 -5.65 9.55
CA GLU A 126 -7.45 -6.63 8.45
C GLU A 126 -6.99 -5.98 7.14
N MET A 127 -7.63 -4.87 6.75
CA MET A 127 -7.28 -4.10 5.55
C MET A 127 -5.84 -3.61 5.58
N ARG A 128 -5.42 -3.05 6.73
CA ARG A 128 -4.05 -2.61 6.95
C ARG A 128 -3.06 -3.77 6.84
N GLY A 129 -3.36 -4.92 7.45
CA GLY A 129 -2.52 -6.11 7.40
C GLY A 129 -2.23 -6.55 5.96
N VAL A 130 -3.25 -6.50 5.10
CA VAL A 130 -3.11 -6.79 3.67
C VAL A 130 -2.21 -5.79 2.94
N ILE A 131 -2.36 -4.49 3.21
CA ILE A 131 -1.50 -3.45 2.62
C ILE A 131 -0.04 -3.64 3.05
N LEU A 132 0.18 -3.92 4.33
CA LEU A 132 1.52 -4.19 4.88
C LEU A 132 2.14 -5.43 4.24
N LEU A 133 1.36 -6.50 4.06
CA LEU A 133 1.81 -7.73 3.41
C LEU A 133 2.19 -7.48 1.95
N ALA A 134 1.35 -6.75 1.19
CA ALA A 134 1.62 -6.40 -0.21
C ALA A 134 2.94 -5.64 -0.36
N ALA A 135 3.19 -4.64 0.49
CA ALA A 135 4.44 -3.90 0.50
C ALA A 135 5.65 -4.78 0.82
N ALA A 136 5.52 -5.64 1.84
CA ALA A 136 6.60 -6.53 2.26
C ALA A 136 6.97 -7.55 1.18
N GLN A 137 5.99 -8.10 0.46
CA GLN A 137 6.22 -9.01 -0.68
C GLN A 137 7.02 -8.36 -1.81
N HIS A 138 6.93 -7.04 -1.96
CA HIS A 138 7.63 -6.26 -2.98
C HIS A 138 8.90 -5.58 -2.45
N GLY A 139 9.28 -5.81 -1.19
CA GLY A 139 10.48 -5.20 -0.60
C GLY A 139 10.37 -3.68 -0.39
N VAL A 140 9.15 -3.13 -0.36
CA VAL A 140 8.88 -1.70 -0.12
C VAL A 140 8.75 -1.46 1.38
N LEU A 141 9.47 -0.45 1.88
CA LEU A 141 9.38 -0.06 3.29
C LEU A 141 8.08 0.66 3.57
N VAL A 142 7.43 0.31 4.68
CA VAL A 142 6.19 0.96 5.13
C VAL A 142 6.45 1.87 6.31
N TYR A 143 5.95 3.10 6.22
CA TYR A 143 5.99 4.12 7.28
C TYR A 143 4.58 4.45 7.71
N SER A 144 4.38 4.64 9.01
CA SER A 144 3.06 4.88 9.60
C SER A 144 3.01 6.24 10.27
N TYR A 145 1.96 7.01 10.01
CA TYR A 145 1.82 8.38 10.49
C TYR A 145 0.52 8.57 11.27
N ALA A 146 0.59 9.25 12.42
CA ALA A 146 -0.63 9.56 13.17
C ALA A 146 -1.49 10.59 12.42
N PRO A 147 -2.83 10.53 12.50
CA PRO A 147 -3.70 11.52 11.85
C PRO A 147 -3.32 12.96 12.20
N ARG A 148 -2.99 13.20 13.47
CA ARG A 148 -2.55 14.50 13.98
C ARG A 148 -1.20 14.91 13.41
N GLU A 149 -0.29 13.95 13.19
CA GLU A 149 1.02 14.19 12.59
C GLU A 149 0.86 14.57 11.12
N VAL A 150 0.05 13.85 10.35
CA VAL A 150 -0.26 14.18 8.94
C VAL A 150 -0.79 15.60 8.84
N LYS A 151 -1.76 15.96 9.68
CA LYS A 151 -2.34 17.32 9.72
C LYS A 151 -1.29 18.38 10.07
N ALA A 152 -0.49 18.14 11.12
CA ALA A 152 0.55 19.07 11.52
C ALA A 152 1.60 19.29 10.43
N ARG A 153 1.96 18.21 9.72
CA ARG A 153 2.96 18.23 8.66
C ARG A 153 2.47 18.98 7.42
N VAL A 154 1.26 18.65 6.97
CA VAL A 154 0.69 19.16 5.72
C VAL A 154 0.08 20.55 5.87
N ALA A 155 -0.64 20.81 6.97
CA ALA A 155 -1.37 22.06 7.19
C ALA A 155 -0.74 22.99 8.25
N GLY A 156 0.36 22.58 8.88
CA GLY A 156 1.08 23.36 9.90
C GLY A 156 0.55 23.20 11.32
N HIS A 157 -0.60 22.55 11.52
CA HIS A 157 -1.15 22.26 12.86
C HIS A 157 -2.01 20.99 12.88
N GLY A 158 -2.05 20.30 14.03
CA GLY A 158 -2.69 18.98 14.16
C GLY A 158 -4.23 19.00 14.16
N HIS A 159 -4.85 20.17 14.23
CA HIS A 159 -6.32 20.33 14.28
C HIS A 159 -6.94 20.74 12.94
N ALA A 160 -6.21 20.64 11.83
CA ALA A 160 -6.71 21.01 10.51
C ALA A 160 -7.96 20.22 10.12
N GLY A 161 -8.96 20.95 9.59
CA GLY A 161 -10.21 20.38 9.10
C GLY A 161 -10.07 19.75 7.71
N LYS A 162 -11.03 18.91 7.31
CA LYS A 162 -10.98 18.16 6.04
C LYS A 162 -10.84 19.06 4.80
N ARG A 163 -11.63 20.15 4.74
CA ARG A 163 -11.54 21.13 3.64
C ARG A 163 -10.18 21.82 3.57
N GLN A 164 -9.60 22.16 4.72
CA GLN A 164 -8.27 22.77 4.79
C GLN A 164 -7.22 21.79 4.27
N MET A 165 -7.25 20.54 4.71
CA MET A 165 -6.34 19.49 4.23
C MET A 165 -6.43 19.33 2.71
N GLN A 166 -7.62 19.26 2.14
CA GLN A 166 -7.81 19.17 0.68
C GLN A 166 -7.20 20.37 -0.07
N LEU A 167 -7.39 21.59 0.42
CA LEU A 167 -6.79 22.79 -0.16
C LEU A 167 -5.26 22.78 -0.07
N MET A 168 -4.71 22.32 1.07
CA MET A 168 -3.27 22.19 1.27
C MET A 168 -2.67 21.15 0.34
N VAL A 169 -3.29 19.98 0.22
CA VAL A 169 -2.86 18.92 -0.72
C VAL A 169 -2.84 19.46 -2.14
N ARG A 170 -3.91 20.14 -2.57
CA ARG A 170 -3.99 20.77 -3.89
C ARG A 170 -2.83 21.75 -4.12
N ALA A 171 -2.60 22.65 -3.16
CA ALA A 171 -1.56 23.68 -3.27
C ALA A 171 -0.14 23.06 -3.31
N LEU A 172 0.16 22.13 -2.39
CA LEU A 172 1.47 21.52 -2.25
C LEU A 172 1.85 20.60 -3.42
N LEU A 173 0.86 20.02 -4.10
CA LEU A 173 1.06 19.19 -5.29
C LEU A 173 0.84 19.97 -6.60
N SER A 174 0.64 21.29 -6.51
CA SER A 174 0.38 22.17 -7.66
C SER A 174 -0.74 21.66 -8.57
N MET A 175 -1.82 21.17 -7.97
CA MET A 175 -2.99 20.67 -8.69
C MET A 175 -3.94 21.81 -9.03
N ASN A 176 -4.50 21.79 -10.25
CA ASN A 176 -5.48 22.79 -10.68
C ASN A 176 -6.82 22.64 -9.94
N GLU A 177 -7.19 21.40 -9.62
CA GLU A 177 -8.45 21.05 -8.99
C GLU A 177 -8.22 20.31 -7.68
N THR A 178 -9.21 20.38 -6.80
CA THR A 178 -9.17 19.64 -5.54
C THR A 178 -9.29 18.14 -5.83
N PRO A 179 -8.41 17.29 -5.27
CA PRO A 179 -8.47 15.85 -5.51
C PRO A 179 -9.80 15.24 -5.03
N GLU A 180 -10.46 14.51 -5.94
CA GLU A 180 -11.66 13.72 -5.67
C GLU A 180 -11.47 12.25 -6.08
N PRO A 181 -11.92 11.26 -5.29
CA PRO A 181 -12.74 11.39 -4.08
C PRO A 181 -11.91 11.82 -2.85
N SER A 182 -12.60 12.19 -1.76
CA SER A 182 -11.93 12.71 -0.57
C SER A 182 -10.90 11.74 0.03
N ASP A 183 -11.14 10.43 -0.05
CA ASP A 183 -10.22 9.41 0.46
C ASP A 183 -8.87 9.45 -0.28
N ALA A 184 -8.89 9.85 -1.56
CA ALA A 184 -7.67 10.02 -2.33
C ALA A 184 -6.88 11.27 -1.90
N ALA A 185 -7.58 12.34 -1.50
CA ALA A 185 -6.93 13.52 -0.92
C ALA A 185 -6.25 13.19 0.42
N ASP A 186 -6.91 12.39 1.25
CA ASP A 186 -6.37 11.92 2.53
C ASP A 186 -5.12 11.04 2.29
N ALA A 187 -5.15 10.12 1.32
CA ALA A 187 -3.99 9.31 0.93
C ALA A 187 -2.82 10.15 0.35
N LEU A 188 -3.11 11.18 -0.46
CA LEU A 188 -2.10 12.12 -0.94
C LEU A 188 -1.46 12.91 0.21
N ALA A 189 -2.24 13.29 1.23
CA ALA A 189 -1.73 13.94 2.42
C ALA A 189 -0.76 13.03 3.20
N VAL A 190 -1.07 11.74 3.32
CA VAL A 190 -0.19 10.75 3.94
C VAL A 190 1.14 10.62 3.17
N ALA A 191 1.08 10.57 1.84
CA ALA A 191 2.30 10.55 1.00
C ALA A 191 3.14 11.81 1.20
N LEU A 192 2.51 12.99 1.19
CA LEU A 192 3.17 14.27 1.46
C LEU A 192 3.82 14.31 2.85
N CYS A 193 3.15 13.77 3.86
CA CYS A 193 3.69 13.67 5.22
C CYS A 193 5.03 12.91 5.24
N HIS A 194 5.13 11.81 4.49
CA HIS A 194 6.38 11.05 4.35
C HIS A 194 7.45 11.77 3.52
N VAL A 195 7.06 12.47 2.43
CA VAL A 195 8.01 13.27 1.65
C VAL A 195 8.64 14.37 2.52
N GLN A 196 7.81 15.15 3.21
CA GLN A 196 8.28 16.21 4.09
C GLN A 196 9.05 15.62 5.29
N THR A 197 8.56 14.49 5.81
CA THR A 197 9.30 13.41 6.50
C THR A 197 10.81 13.42 6.32
N GLU A 198 11.15 12.78 5.21
CA GLU A 198 12.47 12.56 4.66
C GLU A 198 13.23 13.85 4.39
N GLN A 199 12.56 14.88 3.85
CA GLN A 199 13.21 16.17 3.58
C GLN A 199 13.75 16.83 4.85
N THR A 200 12.97 16.83 5.93
CA THR A 200 13.40 17.37 7.23
C THR A 200 14.57 16.56 7.77
N GLN A 201 14.49 15.23 7.76
CA GLN A 201 15.56 14.37 8.24
C GLN A 201 16.88 14.60 7.48
N ARG A 202 16.81 14.73 6.15
CA ARG A 202 17.97 15.04 5.30
C ARG A 202 18.57 16.42 5.59
N ARG A 203 17.73 17.43 5.83
CA ARG A 203 18.19 18.80 6.13
C ARG A 203 18.92 18.89 7.47
N PHE A 204 18.47 18.16 8.48
CA PHE A 204 19.04 18.20 9.83
C PHE A 204 20.11 17.12 10.07
N GLY A 205 20.48 16.33 9.06
CA GLY A 205 21.45 15.23 9.22
C GLY A 205 20.99 14.15 10.19
N LEU A 206 19.68 14.10 10.49
CA LEU A 206 19.08 13.10 11.36
C LEU A 206 18.84 11.83 10.54
N ALA A 207 19.91 11.06 10.30
CA ALA A 207 19.79 9.77 9.66
C ALA A 207 18.97 8.80 10.54
N GLY A 208 17.68 8.66 10.21
CA GLY A 208 16.90 7.41 10.33
C GLY A 208 16.82 6.72 11.69
N GLN A 209 16.53 7.45 12.78
CA GLN A 209 16.01 6.77 13.98
C GLN A 209 14.58 6.31 13.66
N ASN A 210 14.34 5.00 13.55
CA ASN A 210 13.11 4.31 13.09
C ASN A 210 12.93 4.10 11.57
N VAL A 211 13.99 3.80 10.81
CA VAL A 211 13.80 3.16 9.49
C VAL A 211 13.54 1.67 9.70
N PRO A 212 12.34 1.13 9.39
CA PRO A 212 12.13 -0.32 9.44
C PRO A 212 13.08 -0.99 8.44
N ALA A 213 13.70 -2.11 8.85
CA ALA A 213 14.59 -2.85 7.97
C ALA A 213 13.83 -3.38 6.75
N LYS A 214 14.46 -3.36 5.56
CA LYS A 214 13.85 -3.92 4.35
C LYS A 214 13.49 -5.38 4.59
N PRO A 215 12.23 -5.80 4.36
CA PRO A 215 11.87 -7.20 4.49
C PRO A 215 12.73 -8.02 3.54
N ARG A 216 13.33 -9.09 4.06
CA ARG A 216 14.09 -10.03 3.24
C ARG A 216 13.11 -10.66 2.24
N ALA A 217 13.47 -10.64 0.96
CA ALA A 217 12.68 -11.31 -0.07
C ALA A 217 12.53 -12.80 0.33
N HIS A 218 11.31 -13.22 0.64
CA HIS A 218 11.01 -14.63 0.82
C HIS A 218 11.04 -15.24 -0.57
N ARG A 219 12.16 -15.88 -0.91
CA ARG A 219 12.34 -16.55 -2.19
C ARG A 219 11.42 -17.77 -2.21
N THR A 220 10.17 -17.57 -2.59
CA THR A 220 9.22 -18.66 -2.80
C THR A 220 9.79 -19.52 -3.93
N ARG A 221 10.48 -20.60 -3.58
CA ARG A 221 10.62 -21.74 -4.48
C ARG A 221 9.21 -22.25 -4.69
N MET A 222 8.54 -21.79 -5.74
CA MET A 222 7.45 -22.52 -6.36
C MET A 222 8.05 -23.80 -6.96
N GLY A 223 8.40 -24.75 -6.09
CA GLY A 223 8.51 -26.13 -6.50
C GLY A 223 7.10 -26.57 -6.88
N SER A 224 6.97 -27.22 -8.03
CA SER A 224 5.76 -27.95 -8.44
C SER A 224 5.17 -28.67 -7.22
N PRO A 225 3.83 -28.70 -7.04
CA PRO A 225 3.24 -29.49 -5.98
C PRO A 225 3.56 -30.96 -6.27
N GLY A 226 4.61 -31.48 -5.62
CA GLY A 226 4.70 -32.90 -5.36
C GLY A 226 3.44 -33.23 -4.57
N LEU A 227 2.61 -34.09 -5.14
CA LEU A 227 1.43 -34.67 -4.49
C LEU A 227 1.75 -34.94 -3.01
N PRO A 228 0.94 -34.46 -2.05
CA PRO A 228 1.08 -34.94 -0.69
C PRO A 228 0.90 -36.45 -0.71
N ASN A 229 1.81 -37.17 -0.04
CA ASN A 229 1.71 -38.61 0.20
C ASN A 229 0.26 -38.95 0.53
N GLU A 230 -0.27 -39.94 -0.19
CA GLU A 230 -1.54 -40.59 0.10
C GLU A 230 -1.68 -40.76 1.61
N ILE A 231 -2.73 -40.17 2.17
CA ILE A 231 -3.25 -40.61 3.46
C ILE A 231 -3.80 -42.01 3.18
N GLN A 232 -2.97 -43.03 3.41
CA GLN A 232 -3.44 -44.40 3.40
C GLN A 232 -4.56 -44.53 4.44
N PRO A 233 -5.70 -45.15 4.11
CA PRO A 233 -6.70 -45.45 5.11
C PRO A 233 -6.11 -46.48 6.09
N GLY A 234 -5.62 -45.98 7.22
CA GLY A 234 -5.16 -46.81 8.32
C GLY A 234 -6.31 -47.72 8.77
N GLY A 235 -6.09 -49.02 8.63
CA GLY A 235 -7.03 -50.06 9.04
C GLY A 235 -7.51 -49.83 10.47
N ALA A 236 -8.82 -49.97 10.65
CA ALA A 236 -9.48 -49.89 11.93
C ALA A 236 -8.80 -50.83 12.95
N THR A 237 -8.15 -50.26 13.95
CA THR A 237 -7.92 -50.92 15.23
C THR A 237 -8.37 -49.99 16.35
N ARG A 238 -9.19 -50.56 17.23
CA ARG A 238 -9.98 -49.89 18.24
C ARG A 238 -9.09 -49.27 19.33
N GLY A 239 -9.42 -48.03 19.72
CA GLY A 239 -9.14 -47.51 21.06
C GLY A 239 -7.77 -46.88 21.28
N GLY A 240 -7.65 -45.58 20.95
CA GLY A 240 -6.55 -44.73 21.42
C GLY A 240 -6.57 -43.37 20.75
N LEU A 241 -6.80 -42.29 21.50
CA LEU A 241 -6.72 -40.92 20.97
C LEU A 241 -5.28 -40.63 20.48
N PRO A 242 -5.08 -40.07 19.28
CA PRO A 242 -3.76 -39.66 18.84
C PRO A 242 -3.26 -38.45 19.65
N ARG A 243 -2.13 -38.62 20.34
CA ARG A 243 -1.40 -37.52 20.98
C ARG A 243 -0.70 -36.68 19.90
N ILE A 244 -1.01 -35.39 19.86
CA ILE A 244 -0.24 -34.40 19.11
C ILE A 244 1.08 -34.18 19.86
N VAL A 245 2.20 -34.53 19.24
CA VAL A 245 3.54 -34.27 19.77
C VAL A 245 3.89 -32.80 19.47
N SER A 246 3.97 -31.99 20.52
CA SER A 246 4.50 -30.62 20.47
C SER A 246 6.03 -30.69 20.56
N THR A 247 6.71 -30.33 19.48
CA THR A 247 8.16 -30.09 19.48
C THR A 247 8.45 -28.71 20.06
N ARG A 248 9.31 -28.66 21.08
CA ARG A 248 9.91 -27.44 21.64
C ARG A 248 10.90 -26.80 20.67
#